data_AF-A0A2R6NZJ2-F1
#
_entry.id   AF-A0A2R6NZJ2-F1
#
_cell.length_a   1.000
_cell.length_b   1.000
_cell.length_c   1.000
_cell.angle_alpha   90.00
_cell.angle_beta   90.00
_cell.angle_gamma   90.00
#
_symmetry.space_group_name_H-M   'P 1'
#
loop_
_entity.id
_entity.type
_entity.pdbx_description
1 polymer ?
#
loop_
_entity_poly.entity_id
_entity_poly.type
_entity_poly.pdbx_seq_one_letter_code
_entity_poly.pdbx_strand_id
1 'polypeptide(L)'
;MARYLPHPSDLPSDLQAVRRELQDALVAGVERVHRHPSSKPGVYVRGTGALLMDWKLADLSSELKISPSTPSVNRAQFSLLEPSTSGRISFLETDVGTATLIIVEGLRSRSENVPEKAVALREQAAKVLRSALRVAINEEGKEEECEVLYGRAGLLYALLLLHAKVAAVSTDPTKGNVEDDPLVNAVIQLCSERHIDSLVHDIISRGKAGAQRYAHNLSAQERDITPPLMWSWHGKRYLGAAHGFGE
;
A
#
# COMPACT_ATOMS: atom_id res chain seq x y z
N MET A 1 36.14 3.99 -1.01
CA MET A 1 34.98 4.90 -0.81
C MET A 1 34.13 4.29 0.29
N ALA A 2 34.16 4.87 1.50
CA ALA A 2 33.52 4.30 2.68
C ALA A 2 31.99 4.44 2.59
N ARG A 3 31.27 3.34 2.80
CA ARG A 3 29.79 3.23 2.77
C ARG A 3 29.13 3.52 4.13
N TYR A 4 29.72 4.39 4.93
CA TYR A 4 29.18 4.72 6.26
C TYR A 4 28.96 6.22 6.36
N LEU A 5 27.71 6.60 6.63
CA LEU A 5 27.39 7.95 7.07
C LEU A 5 27.96 8.09 8.50
N PRO A 6 28.88 9.04 8.75
CA PRO A 6 29.38 9.26 10.09
C PRO A 6 28.22 9.72 10.99
N HIS A 7 27.97 8.99 12.08
CA HIS A 7 27.05 9.43 13.12
C HIS A 7 27.85 10.25 14.15
N PRO A 8 27.52 11.53 14.37
CA PRO A 8 28.08 12.26 15.50
C PRO A 8 27.67 11.57 16.81
N SER A 9 28.62 11.44 17.73
CA SER A 9 28.45 10.75 19.02
C SER A 9 27.70 11.58 20.07
N ASP A 10 27.49 12.88 19.80
CA ASP A 10 26.81 13.78 20.72
C ASP A 10 25.35 13.99 20.27
N LEU A 11 24.41 13.77 21.21
CA LEU A 11 23.00 14.06 20.97
C LEU A 11 22.82 15.57 20.72
N PRO A 12 22.00 15.97 19.75
CA PRO A 12 21.77 17.39 19.48
C PRO A 12 21.25 18.11 20.72
N SER A 13 21.95 19.17 21.15
CA SER A 13 21.56 19.96 22.31
C SER A 13 20.38 20.90 22.02
N ASP A 14 20.13 21.23 20.74
CA ASP A 14 19.02 22.07 20.29
C ASP A 14 18.04 21.26 19.42
N LEU A 15 17.02 20.69 20.07
CA LEU A 15 15.95 19.96 19.39
C LEU A 15 15.11 20.85 18.45
N GLN A 16 15.07 22.17 18.68
CA GLN A 16 14.36 23.08 17.79
C GLN A 16 15.14 23.33 16.50
N ALA A 17 16.46 23.43 16.57
CA ALA A 17 17.31 23.46 15.38
C ALA A 17 17.17 22.17 14.56
N VAL A 18 17.26 21.00 15.19
CA VAL A 18 17.06 19.70 14.51
C VAL A 18 15.68 19.62 13.87
N ARG A 19 14.62 20.05 14.57
CA ARG A 19 13.27 20.07 14.01
C ARG A 19 13.19 20.93 12.75
N ARG A 20 13.78 22.13 12.75
CA ARG A 20 13.82 23.01 11.57
C ARG A 20 14.59 22.37 10.41
N GLU A 21 15.76 21.80 10.67
CA GLU A 21 16.55 21.10 9.64
C GLU A 21 15.79 19.93 9.02
N LEU A 22 15.07 19.15 9.83
CA LEU A 22 14.22 18.06 9.34
C LEU A 22 13.06 18.59 8.49
N GLN A 23 12.43 19.70 8.90
CA GLN A 23 11.37 20.34 8.12
C GLN A 23 11.89 20.88 6.78
N ASP A 24 13.03 21.57 6.78
CA ASP A 24 13.65 22.11 5.56
C ASP A 24 14.07 20.97 4.60
N ALA A 25 14.66 19.90 5.13
CA ALA A 25 15.02 18.73 4.35
C ALA A 25 13.78 18.02 3.75
N LEU A 26 12.69 17.92 4.52
CA LEU A 26 11.42 17.37 4.05
C LEU A 26 10.85 18.22 2.91
N VAL A 27 10.76 19.54 3.08
CA VAL A 27 10.27 20.47 2.04
C VAL A 27 11.12 20.34 0.77
N ALA A 28 12.45 20.39 0.88
CA ALA A 28 13.34 20.26 -0.26
C ALA A 28 13.21 18.90 -0.98
N GLY A 29 12.94 17.82 -0.23
CA GLY A 29 12.67 16.50 -0.76
C GLY A 29 11.38 16.45 -1.58
N VAL A 30 10.30 17.02 -1.03
CA VAL A 30 8.97 17.10 -1.67
C VAL A 30 9.03 17.91 -2.96
N GLU A 31 9.65 19.09 -2.93
CA GLU A 31 9.83 19.93 -4.12
C GLU A 31 10.64 19.22 -5.21
N ARG A 32 11.58 18.34 -4.84
CA ARG A 32 12.32 17.52 -5.82
C ARG A 32 11.42 16.51 -6.51
N VAL A 33 10.50 15.87 -5.79
CA VAL A 33 9.50 14.96 -6.34
C VAL A 33 8.57 15.73 -7.28
N HIS A 34 8.06 16.88 -6.86
CA HIS A 34 7.15 17.71 -7.68
C HIS A 34 7.81 18.26 -8.94
N ARG A 35 9.13 18.48 -8.95
CA ARG A 35 9.88 18.85 -10.17
C ARG A 35 9.95 17.73 -11.22
N HIS A 36 9.70 16.48 -10.85
CA HIS A 36 9.75 15.33 -11.75
C HIS A 36 8.42 14.57 -11.72
N PRO A 37 7.31 15.20 -12.15
CA PRO A 37 5.99 14.57 -12.08
C PRO A 37 5.94 13.36 -13.02
N SER A 38 5.40 12.25 -12.53
CA SER A 38 5.10 11.08 -13.36
C SER A 38 3.66 11.14 -13.85
N SER A 39 3.46 11.05 -15.17
CA SER A 39 2.14 10.87 -15.78
C SER A 39 1.61 9.44 -15.68
N LYS A 40 2.47 8.47 -15.34
CA LYS A 40 2.07 7.06 -15.20
C LYS A 40 1.45 6.79 -13.82
N PRO A 41 0.41 5.93 -13.74
CA PRO A 41 -0.11 5.44 -12.48
C PRO A 41 0.88 4.46 -11.83
N GLY A 42 0.93 4.44 -10.49
CA GLY A 42 1.73 3.54 -9.67
C GLY A 42 2.19 4.21 -8.36
N VAL A 43 2.20 3.45 -7.27
CA VAL A 43 2.48 4.00 -5.94
C VAL A 43 3.98 4.03 -5.65
N TYR A 44 4.72 2.99 -6.01
CA TYR A 44 6.12 2.84 -5.59
C TYR A 44 7.06 3.93 -6.14
N VAL A 45 6.96 4.24 -7.44
CA VAL A 45 7.87 5.20 -8.12
C VAL A 45 7.14 6.16 -9.07
N ARG A 46 5.81 6.26 -9.00
CA ARG A 46 5.02 6.97 -10.02
C ARG A 46 4.01 7.95 -9.40
N GLY A 47 3.09 8.45 -10.24
CA GLY A 47 2.29 9.64 -9.94
C GLY A 47 1.35 9.47 -8.74
N THR A 48 0.83 8.26 -8.49
CA THR A 48 0.00 8.02 -7.30
C THR A 48 0.79 7.93 -6.01
N GLY A 49 2.09 7.62 -6.07
CA GLY A 49 2.99 7.74 -4.92
C GLY A 49 3.18 9.18 -4.46
N ALA A 50 3.38 10.10 -5.41
CA ALA A 50 3.46 11.54 -5.12
C ALA A 50 2.16 12.06 -4.50
N LEU A 51 1.00 11.61 -4.99
CA LEU A 51 -0.29 11.95 -4.40
C LEU A 51 -0.41 11.48 -2.93
N LEU A 52 -0.03 10.23 -2.65
CA LEU A 52 -0.06 9.69 -1.29
C LEU A 52 0.88 10.48 -0.36
N MET A 53 2.06 10.86 -0.85
CA MET A 53 3.00 11.73 -0.14
C MET A 53 2.33 13.07 0.21
N ASP A 54 1.71 13.73 -0.76
CA ASP A 54 1.03 15.02 -0.55
C ASP A 54 -0.08 14.92 0.50
N TRP A 55 -0.88 13.84 0.48
CA TRP A 55 -1.89 13.60 1.52
C TRP A 55 -1.30 13.43 2.91
N LYS A 56 -0.19 12.68 3.03
CA LYS A 56 0.48 12.48 4.32
C LYS A 56 1.07 13.77 4.85
N LEU A 57 1.60 14.62 3.99
CA LEU A 57 2.11 15.93 4.37
C LEU A 57 1.01 16.85 4.85
N ALA A 58 -0.13 16.87 4.15
CA ALA A 58 -1.32 17.63 4.56
C ALA A 58 -1.85 17.18 5.93
N ASP A 59 -1.80 15.87 6.22
CA ASP A 59 -2.20 15.32 7.52
C ASP A 59 -1.17 15.62 8.66
N LEU A 60 0.12 15.86 8.34
CA LEU A 60 1.20 16.00 9.33
C LEU A 60 1.37 17.40 9.90
N SER A 61 1.20 18.46 9.11
CA SER A 61 1.25 19.83 9.65
C SER A 61 0.76 20.86 8.64
N SER A 62 -0.17 21.73 9.09
CA SER A 62 -0.54 22.95 8.37
C SER A 62 0.56 24.02 8.35
N GLU A 63 1.62 23.85 9.17
CA GLU A 63 2.75 24.77 9.28
C GLU A 63 3.83 24.53 8.20
N LEU A 64 3.81 23.35 7.55
CA LEU A 64 4.70 23.08 6.43
C LEU A 64 4.27 23.97 5.26
N LYS A 65 5.03 25.03 5.01
CA LYS A 65 4.89 25.93 3.85
C LYS A 65 5.37 25.24 2.58
N ILE A 66 4.78 24.09 2.25
CA ILE A 66 4.97 23.46 0.96
C ILE A 66 4.13 24.28 -0.02
N SER A 67 4.78 24.85 -1.03
CA SER A 67 4.03 25.53 -2.10
C SER A 67 2.95 24.58 -2.60
N PRO A 68 1.69 25.03 -2.76
CA PRO A 68 0.64 24.20 -3.33
C PRO A 68 0.91 24.04 -4.83
N SER A 69 1.95 23.28 -5.18
CA SER A 69 2.01 22.62 -6.48
C SER A 69 0.95 21.53 -6.42
N THR A 70 -0.27 21.90 -6.80
CA THR A 70 -1.33 20.96 -7.15
C THR A 70 -0.69 19.79 -7.90
N PRO A 71 -0.78 18.55 -7.39
CA PRO A 71 -0.27 17.42 -8.14
C PRO A 71 -1.01 17.37 -9.47
N SER A 72 -0.27 17.63 -10.55
CA SER A 72 -0.68 17.62 -11.96
C SER A 72 -1.09 16.24 -12.47
N VAL A 73 -1.36 15.31 -11.55
CA VAL A 73 -1.83 13.98 -11.84
C VAL A 73 -3.29 14.09 -12.22
N ASN A 74 -3.55 14.27 -13.51
CA ASN A 74 -4.90 14.18 -14.06
C ASN A 74 -5.36 12.72 -14.01
N ARG A 75 -5.92 12.33 -12.86
CA ARG A 75 -6.34 10.95 -12.55
C ARG A 75 -7.40 10.42 -13.51
N ALA A 76 -8.15 11.31 -14.18
CA ALA A 76 -9.13 10.94 -15.19
C ALA A 76 -8.50 10.31 -16.44
N GLN A 77 -7.17 10.36 -16.59
CA GLN A 77 -6.43 9.72 -17.68
C GLN A 77 -5.87 8.35 -17.29
N PHE A 78 -6.06 7.90 -16.04
CA PHE A 78 -5.56 6.61 -15.62
C PHE A 78 -6.38 5.48 -16.23
N SER A 79 -5.71 4.63 -17.00
CA SER A 79 -6.24 3.33 -17.39
C SER A 79 -5.83 2.32 -16.33
N LEU A 80 -6.81 1.79 -15.60
CA LEU A 80 -6.57 0.73 -14.63
C LEU A 80 -6.79 -0.63 -15.29
N LEU A 81 -5.81 -1.51 -15.13
CA LEU A 81 -5.86 -2.89 -15.62
C LEU A 81 -6.20 -3.84 -14.48
N GLU A 82 -7.11 -4.77 -14.76
CA GLU A 82 -7.41 -5.84 -13.83
C GLU A 82 -6.23 -6.83 -13.78
N PRO A 83 -5.83 -7.28 -12.59
CA PRO A 83 -4.77 -8.28 -12.48
C PRO A 83 -5.25 -9.62 -13.02
N SER A 84 -4.35 -10.29 -13.73
CA SER A 84 -4.56 -11.64 -14.28
C SER A 84 -3.78 -12.73 -13.55
N THR A 85 -2.86 -12.36 -12.65
CA THR A 85 -1.97 -13.28 -11.92
C THR A 85 -1.74 -12.78 -10.50
N SER A 86 -1.49 -13.70 -9.55
CA SER A 86 -1.34 -13.36 -8.14
C SER A 86 0.00 -12.73 -7.78
N GLY A 87 0.95 -12.65 -8.72
CA GLY A 87 2.16 -11.82 -8.64
C GLY A 87 1.98 -10.37 -9.12
N ARG A 88 0.74 -9.92 -9.35
CA ARG A 88 0.44 -8.55 -9.81
C ARG A 88 -0.75 -7.93 -9.06
N ILE A 89 -0.85 -8.18 -7.76
CA ILE A 89 -1.99 -7.76 -6.92
C ILE A 89 -1.62 -6.82 -5.76
N SER A 90 -0.37 -6.37 -5.66
CA SER A 90 0.05 -5.51 -4.55
C SER A 90 -0.29 -4.03 -4.72
N PHE A 91 -0.50 -3.36 -3.59
CA PHE A 91 -0.58 -1.91 -3.48
C PHE A 91 0.60 -1.13 -4.10
N LEU A 92 1.85 -1.59 -4.04
CA LEU A 92 2.99 -0.73 -4.37
C LEU A 92 3.27 -0.65 -5.88
N GLU A 93 3.38 -1.79 -6.55
CA GLU A 93 3.86 -1.88 -7.94
C GLU A 93 2.77 -2.25 -8.95
N THR A 94 1.49 -2.23 -8.56
CA THR A 94 0.38 -2.63 -9.42
C THR A 94 -0.77 -1.63 -9.40
N ASP A 95 -1.75 -1.82 -10.29
CA ASP A 95 -2.91 -0.95 -10.36
C ASP A 95 -3.82 -1.06 -9.13
N VAL A 96 -3.61 -2.06 -8.26
CA VAL A 96 -4.26 -2.16 -6.95
C VAL A 96 -3.98 -0.91 -6.11
N GLY A 97 -2.75 -0.41 -6.08
CA GLY A 97 -2.42 0.81 -5.34
C GLY A 97 -3.15 2.04 -5.82
N THR A 98 -3.13 2.25 -7.13
CA THR A 98 -3.83 3.36 -7.79
C THR A 98 -5.34 3.26 -7.55
N ALA A 99 -5.92 2.07 -7.71
CA ALA A 99 -7.33 1.81 -7.43
C ALA A 99 -7.70 2.10 -5.97
N THR A 100 -6.89 1.63 -5.02
CA THR A 100 -7.08 1.91 -3.59
C THR A 100 -7.08 3.41 -3.31
N LEU A 101 -6.12 4.16 -3.84
CA LEU A 101 -6.05 5.60 -3.60
C LEU A 101 -7.21 6.37 -4.25
N ILE A 102 -7.70 5.94 -5.42
CA ILE A 102 -8.92 6.50 -6.02
C ILE A 102 -10.13 6.35 -5.08
N ILE A 103 -10.29 5.18 -4.46
CA ILE A 103 -11.37 4.94 -3.50
C ILE A 103 -11.16 5.75 -2.22
N VAL A 104 -9.95 5.79 -1.68
CA VAL A 104 -9.61 6.59 -0.49
C VAL A 104 -9.96 8.07 -0.71
N GLU A 105 -9.66 8.62 -1.88
CA GLU A 105 -10.07 10.01 -2.21
C GLU A 105 -11.59 10.14 -2.23
N GLY A 106 -12.31 9.18 -2.80
CA GLY A 106 -13.77 9.19 -2.81
C GLY A 106 -14.36 9.23 -1.40
N LEU A 107 -13.75 8.50 -0.46
CA LEU A 107 -14.12 8.52 0.96
C LEU A 107 -13.73 9.85 1.66
N ARG A 108 -12.63 10.49 1.23
CA ARG A 108 -12.18 11.79 1.78
C ARG A 108 -13.07 12.94 1.31
N SER A 109 -13.39 13.01 0.03
CA SER A 109 -14.00 14.18 -0.62
C SER A 109 -15.51 14.02 -0.85
N ARG A 110 -16.22 13.33 0.07
CA ARG A 110 -17.68 13.07 -0.02
C ARG A 110 -18.40 14.34 -0.46
N SER A 111 -18.86 14.34 -1.70
CA SER A 111 -19.54 15.44 -2.37
C SER A 111 -20.84 14.88 -2.91
N GLU A 112 -21.94 15.59 -2.71
CA GLU A 112 -23.25 15.20 -3.27
C GLU A 112 -23.25 15.30 -4.81
N ASN A 113 -22.41 16.17 -5.37
CA ASN A 113 -22.26 16.37 -6.80
C ASN A 113 -20.95 15.76 -7.32
N VAL A 114 -20.87 14.43 -7.32
CA VAL A 114 -19.74 13.71 -7.91
C VAL A 114 -19.88 13.71 -9.43
N PRO A 115 -18.88 14.18 -10.20
CA PRO A 115 -18.90 14.07 -11.65
C PRO A 115 -19.01 12.61 -12.09
N GLU A 116 -19.81 12.33 -13.13
CA GLU A 116 -20.01 10.98 -13.68
C GLU A 116 -18.70 10.24 -13.96
N LYS A 117 -17.70 10.94 -14.51
CA LYS A 117 -16.36 10.39 -14.76
C LYS A 117 -15.67 9.89 -13.48
N ALA A 118 -15.87 10.58 -12.36
CA ALA A 118 -15.31 10.17 -11.08
C ALA A 118 -16.06 8.97 -10.49
N VAL A 119 -17.37 8.84 -10.72
CA VAL A 119 -18.14 7.64 -10.38
C VAL A 119 -17.62 6.44 -11.17
N ALA A 120 -17.54 6.55 -12.50
CA ALA A 120 -17.04 5.47 -13.36
C ALA A 120 -15.61 5.02 -13.00
N LEU A 121 -14.72 5.98 -12.68
CA LEU A 121 -13.36 5.67 -12.25
C LEU A 121 -13.32 4.92 -10.92
N ARG A 122 -14.20 5.26 -9.96
CA ARG A 122 -14.33 4.54 -8.68
C ARG A 122 -14.87 3.13 -8.88
N GLU A 123 -15.84 2.94 -9.77
CA GLU A 123 -16.36 1.62 -10.12
C GLU A 123 -15.29 0.74 -10.75
N GLN A 124 -14.49 1.29 -11.67
CA GLN A 124 -13.35 0.61 -12.26
C GLN A 124 -12.31 0.24 -11.21
N ALA A 125 -11.98 1.17 -10.29
CA ALA A 125 -11.07 0.90 -9.18
C ALA A 125 -11.59 -0.24 -8.27
N ALA A 126 -12.87 -0.23 -7.93
CA ALA A 126 -13.48 -1.31 -7.15
C ALA A 126 -13.44 -2.65 -7.90
N LYS A 127 -13.60 -2.64 -9.24
CA LYS A 127 -13.46 -3.83 -10.07
C LYS A 127 -12.05 -4.41 -10.03
N VAL A 128 -11.02 -3.57 -10.13
CA VAL A 128 -9.60 -3.98 -10.02
C VAL A 128 -9.34 -4.68 -8.70
N LEU A 129 -9.82 -4.12 -7.59
CA LEU A 129 -9.65 -4.71 -6.26
C LEU A 129 -10.40 -6.04 -6.09
N ARG A 130 -11.64 -6.13 -6.59
CA ARG A 130 -12.38 -7.41 -6.60
C ARG A 130 -11.67 -8.47 -7.43
N SER A 131 -11.14 -8.11 -8.59
CA SER A 131 -10.36 -9.02 -9.43
C SER A 131 -9.06 -9.43 -8.77
N ALA A 132 -8.35 -8.52 -8.09
CA ALA A 132 -7.16 -8.82 -7.30
C ALA A 132 -7.45 -9.84 -6.19
N LEU A 133 -8.53 -9.63 -5.44
CA LEU A 133 -8.96 -10.55 -4.39
C LEU A 133 -9.35 -11.93 -4.92
N ARG A 134 -10.11 -11.96 -6.02
CA ARG A 134 -10.48 -13.21 -6.70
C ARG A 134 -9.25 -14.00 -7.14
N VAL A 135 -8.28 -13.33 -7.75
CA VAL A 135 -7.03 -13.94 -8.20
C VAL A 135 -6.21 -14.43 -7.00
N ALA A 136 -6.11 -13.63 -5.93
CA ALA A 136 -5.38 -14.00 -4.72
C ALA A 136 -5.92 -15.29 -4.09
N ILE A 137 -7.25 -15.43 -3.99
CA ILE A 137 -7.93 -16.56 -3.33
C ILE A 137 -8.01 -17.79 -4.22
N ASN A 138 -8.28 -17.62 -5.52
CA ASN A 138 -8.59 -18.74 -6.41
C ASN A 138 -7.37 -19.28 -7.16
N GLU A 139 -6.27 -18.54 -7.25
CA GLU A 139 -5.08 -19.01 -7.95
C GLU A 139 -4.32 -20.03 -7.08
N GLU A 140 -4.28 -21.28 -7.55
CA GLU A 140 -3.34 -22.29 -7.11
C GLU A 140 -1.92 -21.83 -7.47
N GLY A 141 -1.32 -21.07 -6.57
CA GLY A 141 -0.08 -20.34 -6.83
C GLY A 141 1.12 -20.93 -6.11
N LYS A 142 2.30 -20.48 -6.53
CA LYS A 142 3.56 -20.73 -5.82
C LYS A 142 3.62 -19.94 -4.51
N GLU A 143 4.54 -20.31 -3.63
CA GLU A 143 4.91 -19.54 -2.43
C GLU A 143 5.41 -18.13 -2.76
N GLU A 144 5.88 -17.94 -3.99
CA GLU A 144 6.65 -16.78 -4.46
C GLU A 144 5.89 -15.45 -4.55
N GLU A 145 4.61 -15.44 -4.17
CA GLU A 145 3.67 -14.35 -4.48
C GLU A 145 2.94 -13.85 -3.23
N CYS A 146 3.59 -13.95 -2.06
CA CYS A 146 3.05 -13.44 -0.80
C CYS A 146 3.71 -12.13 -0.32
N GLU A 147 4.74 -11.64 -1.01
CA GLU A 147 5.48 -10.46 -0.55
C GLU A 147 4.76 -9.12 -0.77
N VAL A 148 5.40 -8.02 -0.33
CA VAL A 148 4.75 -6.71 -0.21
C VAL A 148 4.74 -5.94 -1.52
N LEU A 149 5.72 -6.08 -2.43
CA LEU A 149 5.78 -5.22 -3.61
C LEU A 149 4.80 -5.62 -4.73
N TYR A 150 4.53 -6.91 -4.87
CA TYR A 150 3.80 -7.53 -5.99
C TYR A 150 2.69 -8.49 -5.53
N GLY A 151 2.86 -9.13 -4.38
CA GLY A 151 2.03 -10.23 -3.91
C GLY A 151 0.91 -9.89 -2.93
N ARG A 152 0.47 -10.94 -2.23
CA ARG A 152 -0.71 -10.97 -1.33
C ARG A 152 -0.56 -10.07 -0.10
N ALA A 153 0.62 -9.92 0.49
CA ALA A 153 0.80 -9.00 1.61
C ALA A 153 0.55 -7.54 1.20
N GLY A 154 0.97 -7.18 -0.02
CA GLY A 154 0.66 -5.87 -0.59
C GLY A 154 -0.83 -5.66 -0.85
N LEU A 155 -1.56 -6.71 -1.27
CA LEU A 155 -3.03 -6.67 -1.38
C LEU A 155 -3.70 -6.53 0.00
N LEU A 156 -3.22 -7.28 0.99
CA LEU A 156 -3.73 -7.21 2.36
C LEU A 156 -3.58 -5.80 2.92
N TYR A 157 -2.43 -5.16 2.73
CA TYR A 157 -2.24 -3.76 3.09
C TYR A 157 -3.28 -2.83 2.44
N ALA A 158 -3.56 -3.04 1.15
CA ALA A 158 -4.56 -2.25 0.42
C ALA A 158 -5.96 -2.36 1.05
N LEU A 159 -6.38 -3.58 1.42
CA LEU A 159 -7.68 -3.85 2.06
C LEU A 159 -7.74 -3.26 3.47
N LEU A 160 -6.69 -3.43 4.27
CA LEU A 160 -6.62 -2.88 5.63
C LEU A 160 -6.64 -1.34 5.62
N LEU A 161 -5.96 -0.71 4.65
CA LEU A 161 -6.02 0.74 4.46
C LEU A 161 -7.45 1.21 4.17
N LEU A 162 -8.18 0.53 3.28
CA LEU A 162 -9.56 0.86 2.96
C LEU A 162 -10.49 0.66 4.15
N HIS A 163 -10.35 -0.46 4.87
CA HIS A 163 -11.09 -0.76 6.08
C HIS A 163 -10.90 0.34 7.14
N ALA A 164 -9.65 0.76 7.40
CA ALA A 164 -9.36 1.83 8.33
C ALA A 164 -9.96 3.18 7.88
N LYS A 165 -10.02 3.45 6.58
CA LYS A 165 -10.62 4.68 6.05
C LYS A 165 -12.14 4.68 6.15
N VAL A 166 -12.80 3.55 5.94
CA VAL A 166 -14.25 3.43 6.21
C VAL A 166 -14.54 3.65 7.69
N ALA A 167 -13.80 2.98 8.58
CA ALA A 167 -13.97 3.15 10.03
C ALA A 167 -13.85 4.62 10.45
N ALA A 168 -12.84 5.34 9.94
CA ALA A 168 -12.65 6.75 10.22
C ALA A 168 -13.82 7.63 9.72
N VAL A 169 -14.36 7.33 8.53
CA VAL A 169 -15.52 8.05 7.98
C VAL A 169 -16.79 7.77 8.77
N SER A 170 -17.02 6.52 9.19
CA SER A 170 -18.18 6.13 9.98
C SER A 170 -18.21 6.78 11.37
N THR A 171 -17.06 7.12 11.93
CA THR A 171 -16.95 7.80 13.24
C THR A 171 -16.96 9.32 13.15
N ASP A 172 -16.89 9.91 11.95
CA ASP A 172 -16.80 11.37 11.77
C ASP A 172 -18.21 11.99 11.73
N PRO A 173 -18.62 12.75 12.77
CA PRO A 173 -19.96 13.31 12.84
C PRO A 173 -20.23 14.37 11.77
N THR A 174 -19.19 14.90 11.12
CA THR A 174 -19.32 15.91 10.06
C THR A 174 -19.68 15.30 8.70
N LYS A 175 -19.57 13.98 8.56
CA LYS A 175 -19.71 13.29 7.26
C LYS A 175 -21.15 12.88 6.92
N GLY A 176 -22.14 13.10 7.79
CA GLY A 176 -23.53 12.72 7.54
C GLY A 176 -23.77 11.20 7.56
N ASN A 177 -24.96 10.74 7.17
CA ASN A 177 -25.27 9.30 7.17
C ASN A 177 -24.35 8.55 6.20
N VAL A 178 -23.71 7.49 6.70
CA VAL A 178 -22.72 6.68 5.97
C VAL A 178 -23.34 5.35 5.51
N GLU A 179 -24.45 4.93 6.12
CA GLU A 179 -25.06 3.61 5.91
C GLU A 179 -25.60 3.42 4.48
N ASP A 180 -26.06 4.49 3.83
CA ASP A 180 -26.62 4.44 2.48
C ASP A 180 -25.61 4.79 1.37
N ASP A 181 -24.34 5.04 1.70
CA ASP A 181 -23.32 5.43 0.72
C ASP A 181 -22.86 4.23 -0.12
N PRO A 182 -23.12 4.20 -1.44
CA PRO A 182 -22.77 3.05 -2.28
C PRO A 182 -21.27 2.75 -2.29
N LEU A 183 -20.42 3.78 -2.19
CA LEU A 183 -18.97 3.60 -2.16
C LEU A 183 -18.55 2.96 -0.84
N VAL A 184 -19.11 3.40 0.28
CA VAL A 184 -18.80 2.83 1.60
C VAL A 184 -19.25 1.38 1.66
N ASN A 185 -20.48 1.08 1.23
CA ASN A 185 -21.01 -0.28 1.18
C ASN A 185 -20.18 -1.20 0.29
N ALA A 186 -19.73 -0.70 -0.87
CA ALA A 186 -18.83 -1.45 -1.73
C ALA A 186 -17.50 -1.77 -1.04
N VAL A 187 -16.93 -0.83 -0.27
CA VAL A 187 -15.67 -1.05 0.47
C VAL A 187 -15.87 -2.00 1.64
N ILE A 188 -16.97 -1.89 2.39
CA ILE A 188 -17.32 -2.83 3.48
C ILE A 188 -17.39 -4.25 2.94
N GLN A 189 -18.07 -4.46 1.81
CA GLN A 189 -18.15 -5.78 1.16
C GLN A 189 -16.77 -6.28 0.73
N LEU A 190 -15.96 -5.41 0.14
CA LEU A 190 -14.61 -5.74 -0.34
C LEU A 190 -13.69 -6.15 0.82
N CYS A 191 -13.79 -5.43 1.94
CA CYS A 191 -12.98 -5.61 3.15
C CYS A 191 -13.68 -6.46 4.22
N SER A 192 -14.67 -7.28 3.85
CA SER A 192 -15.36 -8.15 4.80
C SER A 192 -14.38 -9.05 5.57
N GLU A 193 -14.69 -9.36 6.82
CA GLU A 193 -13.86 -10.25 7.66
C GLU A 193 -13.54 -11.55 6.92
N ARG A 194 -14.54 -12.15 6.27
CA ARG A 194 -14.37 -13.35 5.44
C ARG A 194 -13.27 -13.18 4.38
N HIS A 195 -13.21 -12.06 3.69
CA HIS A 195 -12.20 -11.83 2.65
C HIS A 195 -10.81 -11.63 3.24
N ILE A 196 -10.70 -10.83 4.30
CA ILE A 196 -9.44 -10.58 4.99
C ILE A 196 -8.91 -11.89 5.58
N ASP A 197 -9.75 -12.63 6.29
CA ASP A 197 -9.41 -13.94 6.87
C ASP A 197 -8.98 -14.92 5.79
N SER A 198 -9.72 -15.02 4.67
CA SER A 198 -9.34 -15.94 3.58
C SER A 198 -7.96 -15.61 3.04
N LEU A 199 -7.65 -14.32 2.85
CA LEU A 199 -6.35 -13.87 2.35
C LEU A 199 -5.23 -14.14 3.36
N VAL A 200 -5.45 -13.86 4.64
CA VAL A 200 -4.48 -14.11 5.72
C VAL A 200 -4.21 -15.62 5.87
N HIS A 201 -5.25 -16.44 5.86
CA HIS A 201 -5.10 -17.89 5.95
C HIS A 201 -4.33 -18.45 4.74
N ASP A 202 -4.57 -17.92 3.53
CA ASP A 202 -3.82 -18.31 2.34
C ASP A 202 -2.32 -17.93 2.45
N ILE A 203 -2.00 -16.71 2.89
CA ILE A 203 -0.61 -16.27 3.14
C ILE A 203 0.09 -17.20 4.15
N ILE A 204 -0.56 -17.49 5.28
CA ILE A 204 -0.02 -18.36 6.34
C ILE A 204 0.16 -19.80 5.82
N SER A 205 -0.84 -20.34 5.12
CA SER A 205 -0.79 -21.70 4.56
C SER A 205 0.39 -21.87 3.61
N ARG A 206 0.59 -20.90 2.72
CA ARG A 206 1.75 -20.85 1.81
C ARG A 206 3.07 -20.74 2.56
N GLY A 207 3.11 -19.95 3.62
CA GLY A 207 4.28 -19.81 4.49
C GLY A 207 4.67 -21.12 5.19
N LYS A 208 3.69 -21.88 5.68
CA LYS A 208 3.91 -23.21 6.27
C LYS A 208 4.44 -24.19 5.23
N ALA A 209 3.84 -24.20 4.04
CA ALA A 209 4.31 -25.04 2.94
C ALA A 209 5.74 -24.69 2.50
N GLY A 210 6.09 -23.39 2.53
CA GLY A 210 7.44 -22.91 2.24
C GLY A 210 8.46 -23.31 3.29
N ALA A 211 8.09 -23.23 4.57
CA ALA A 211 8.93 -23.70 5.67
C ALA A 211 9.21 -25.20 5.56
N GLN A 212 8.18 -26.00 5.26
CA GLN A 212 8.33 -27.43 5.02
C GLN A 212 9.30 -27.70 3.86
N ARG A 213 9.12 -27.04 2.70
CA ARG A 213 10.04 -27.19 1.56
C ARG A 213 11.47 -26.78 1.91
N TYR A 214 11.64 -25.74 2.73
CA TYR A 214 12.95 -25.32 3.18
C TYR A 214 13.63 -26.38 4.05
N ALA A 215 12.92 -26.92 5.06
CA ALA A 215 13.43 -27.97 5.95
C ALA A 215 13.90 -29.23 5.21
N HIS A 216 13.26 -29.60 4.10
CA HIS A 216 13.69 -30.76 3.30
C HIS A 216 15.09 -30.62 2.71
N ASN A 217 15.55 -29.38 2.50
CA ASN A 217 16.88 -29.09 1.96
C ASN A 217 17.95 -28.91 3.04
N LEU A 218 17.59 -29.07 4.32
CA LEU A 218 18.49 -28.90 5.47
C LEU A 218 18.94 -30.25 6.04
N SER A 219 20.11 -30.25 6.67
CA SER A 219 20.59 -31.40 7.44
C SER A 219 19.72 -31.65 8.67
N ALA A 220 19.83 -32.83 9.29
CA ALA A 220 19.02 -33.18 10.46
C ALA A 220 19.20 -32.20 11.63
N GLN A 221 20.41 -31.68 11.85
CA GLN A 221 20.69 -30.69 12.91
C GLN A 221 20.10 -29.30 12.60
N GLU A 222 19.97 -28.95 11.33
CA GLU A 222 19.45 -27.64 10.90
C GLU A 222 17.91 -27.61 10.78
N ARG A 223 17.26 -28.78 10.70
CA ARG A 223 15.79 -28.86 10.63
C ARG A 223 15.13 -28.33 11.88
N ASP A 224 15.72 -28.59 13.05
CA ASP A 224 15.16 -28.21 14.35
C ASP A 224 15.14 -26.68 14.58
N ILE A 225 15.92 -25.93 13.81
CA ILE A 225 15.97 -24.45 13.85
C ILE A 225 15.21 -23.79 12.69
N THR A 226 14.46 -24.56 11.90
CA THR A 226 13.71 -24.01 10.77
C THR A 226 12.56 -23.14 11.28
N PRO A 227 12.36 -21.92 10.76
CA PRO A 227 11.23 -21.09 11.18
C PRO A 227 9.91 -21.74 10.77
N PRO A 228 8.82 -21.51 11.54
CA PRO A 228 7.52 -22.13 11.29
C PRO A 228 6.84 -21.64 10.00
N LEU A 229 7.27 -20.48 9.49
CA LEU A 229 6.81 -19.87 8.24
C LEU A 229 8.02 -19.42 7.42
N MET A 230 7.97 -19.66 6.12
CA MET A 230 8.99 -19.22 5.17
C MET A 230 8.33 -18.91 3.84
N TRP A 231 8.78 -17.84 3.20
CA TRP A 231 8.41 -17.48 1.84
C TRP A 231 9.65 -17.31 0.97
N SER A 232 9.50 -17.57 -0.32
CA SER A 232 10.51 -17.29 -1.33
C SER A 232 10.03 -16.18 -2.26
N TRP A 233 10.93 -15.60 -3.02
CA TRP A 233 10.64 -14.71 -4.14
C TRP A 233 11.80 -14.84 -5.13
N HIS A 234 11.51 -15.02 -6.43
CA HIS A 234 12.53 -15.33 -7.45
C HIS A 234 13.55 -16.42 -7.02
N GLY A 235 13.08 -17.53 -6.46
CA GLY A 235 13.92 -18.63 -5.99
C GLY A 235 14.82 -18.33 -4.79
N LYS A 236 14.70 -17.15 -4.16
CA LYS A 236 15.47 -16.74 -2.98
C LYS A 236 14.57 -16.55 -1.77
N ARG A 237 15.10 -16.78 -0.57
CA ARG A 237 14.41 -16.54 0.71
C ARG A 237 14.90 -15.22 1.27
N TYR A 238 14.02 -14.23 1.35
CA TYR A 238 14.37 -12.90 1.84
C TYR A 238 13.97 -12.75 3.30
N LEU A 239 14.80 -12.05 4.07
CA LEU A 239 14.50 -11.67 5.46
C LEU A 239 13.99 -10.22 5.58
N GLY A 240 14.22 -9.39 4.55
CA GLY A 240 13.83 -7.97 4.59
C GLY A 240 12.34 -7.74 4.33
N ALA A 241 11.80 -6.65 4.88
CA ALA A 241 10.37 -6.32 4.86
C ALA A 241 9.74 -6.17 3.46
N ALA A 242 10.52 -5.85 2.42
CA ALA A 242 9.98 -5.68 1.07
C ALA A 242 9.59 -7.00 0.40
N HIS A 243 10.45 -8.02 0.53
CA HIS A 243 10.35 -9.28 -0.21
C HIS A 243 10.29 -10.53 0.67
N GLY A 244 10.28 -10.34 1.99
CA GLY A 244 10.63 -11.36 2.97
C GLY A 244 9.90 -11.23 4.29
N PHE A 245 10.46 -11.83 5.33
CA PHE A 245 9.85 -11.98 6.66
C PHE A 245 9.64 -10.65 7.42
N GLY A 246 10.66 -9.78 7.46
CA GLY A 246 10.67 -8.56 8.26
C GLY A 246 10.79 -8.82 9.77
N GLU A 247 12.02 -8.77 10.30
CA GLU A 247 12.27 -8.62 11.75
C GLU A 247 12.08 -7.18 12.22
#